data_AF-A0A1W9V4S5-F1
#
_entry.id   AF-A0A1W9V4S5-F1
#
_cell.length_a   1.000
_cell.length_b   1.000
_cell.length_c   1.000
_cell.angle_alpha   90.00
_cell.angle_beta   90.00
_cell.angle_gamma   90.00
#
_symmetry.space_group_name_H-M   'P 1'
#
loop_
_entity.id
_entity.type
_entity.pdbx_description
1 polymer ?
#
loop_
_entity_poly.entity_id
_entity_poly.type
_entity_poly.pdbx_seq_one_letter_code
_entity_poly.pdbx_strand_id
1 'polypeptide(L)' 'MERHTSLVVSGQTRTGEAFKMRANGWLARIFQHEVDHLNGVIFTDRTDDIWEPEGEVIDNV' A
#
# COMPACT_ATOMS: atom_id res chain seq x y z
N MET A 1 -4.34 4.50 -9.16
CA MET A 1 -3.92 5.13 -7.89
C MET A 1 -2.74 6.08 -8.11
N GLU A 2 -2.98 7.39 -8.04
CA GLU A 2 -1.90 8.37 -7.90
C GLU A 2 -1.22 8.25 -6.52
N ARG A 3 0.09 8.41 -6.48
CA ARG A 3 0.91 8.32 -5.25
C ARG A 3 1.96 9.44 -5.25
N HIS A 4 2.36 9.90 -4.07
CA HIS A 4 3.42 10.89 -3.97
C HIS A 4 4.76 10.28 -4.42
N THR A 5 5.49 11.00 -5.29
CA THR A 5 6.80 10.59 -5.81
C THR A 5 7.93 10.75 -4.80
N SER A 6 7.71 11.55 -3.74
CA SER A 6 8.66 11.80 -2.66
C SER A 6 7.92 12.13 -1.36
N LEU A 7 8.43 11.64 -0.23
CA LEU A 7 7.87 11.88 1.10
C LEU A 7 8.95 11.80 2.19
N VAL A 8 8.61 12.25 3.40
CA VAL A 8 9.45 12.09 4.58
C VAL A 8 8.73 11.21 5.58
N VAL A 9 9.33 10.07 5.92
CA VAL A 9 8.82 9.12 6.92
C VAL A 9 9.46 9.42 8.26
N SER A 10 8.67 9.33 9.32
CA SER A 10 9.14 9.27 10.71
C SER A 10 8.65 7.99 11.37
N GLY A 11 9.50 7.35 12.17
CA GLY A 11 9.15 6.12 12.86
C GLY A 11 10.16 5.77 13.94
N GLN A 12 10.11 4.53 14.42
CA GLN A 12 11.04 3.98 15.40
C GLN A 12 11.73 2.74 14.84
N THR A 13 13.00 2.54 15.19
CA THR A 13 13.72 1.30 14.90
C THR A 13 13.23 0.17 15.81
N ARG A 14 13.74 -1.05 15.59
CA ARG A 14 13.42 -2.21 16.45
C ARG A 14 13.84 -2.03 17.92
N THR A 15 14.75 -1.10 18.20
CA THR A 15 15.20 -0.74 19.56
C THR A 15 14.42 0.44 20.14
N GLY A 16 13.45 1.00 19.42
CA GLY A 16 12.65 2.15 19.85
C GLY A 16 13.27 3.52 19.52
N GLU A 17 14.43 3.55 18.86
CA GLU A 17 15.08 4.81 18.51
C GLU A 17 14.34 5.51 17.38
N ALA A 18 14.04 6.81 17.55
CA ALA A 18 13.35 7.57 16.55
C ALA A 18 14.23 7.82 15.31
N PHE A 19 13.64 7.69 14.12
CA PHE A 19 14.30 8.02 12.87
C PHE A 19 13.40 8.89 11.98
N LYS A 20 14.04 9.60 11.05
CA LYS A 20 13.39 10.37 10.00
C LYS A 20 14.14 10.17 8.69
N MET A 21 13.44 9.83 7.62
CA MET A 21 14.05 9.48 6.34
C MET A 21 13.26 10.08 5.18
N ARG A 22 13.98 10.63 4.18
CA ARG A 22 13.39 11.01 2.90
C ARG A 22 13.33 9.79 1.99
N ALA A 23 12.15 9.44 1.52
CA ALA A 23 11.92 8.38 0.55
C ALA A 23 11.46 8.98 -0.79
N ASN A 24 11.90 8.38 -1.89
CA ASN A 24 11.52 8.78 -3.25
C ASN A 24 11.27 7.55 -4.13
N GLY A 25 10.61 7.76 -5.27
CA GLY A 25 10.36 6.72 -6.26
C GLY A 25 9.67 5.50 -5.67
N TRP A 26 10.26 4.32 -5.86
CA TRP A 26 9.69 3.06 -5.41
C TRP A 26 9.59 2.96 -3.88
N LEU A 27 10.59 3.48 -3.16
CA LEU A 27 10.59 3.45 -1.70
C LEU A 27 9.46 4.31 -1.12
N ALA A 28 9.19 5.47 -1.73
CA ALA A 28 8.05 6.31 -1.34
C ALA A 28 6.72 5.57 -1.54
N ARG A 29 6.58 4.81 -2.63
CA ARG A 29 5.37 4.02 -2.90
C ARG A 29 5.14 2.93 -1.86
N ILE A 30 6.20 2.19 -1.51
CA ILE A 30 6.12 1.12 -0.51
C ILE A 30 5.69 1.70 0.84
N PHE A 31 6.33 2.77 1.32
CA PHE A 31 5.93 3.37 2.59
C PHE A 31 4.47 3.83 2.62
N GLN A 32 3.96 4.40 1.52
CA GLN A 32 2.56 4.78 1.44
C GLN A 32 1.62 3.57 1.51
N HIS A 33 2.01 2.43 0.92
CA HIS A 33 1.24 1.19 0.98
C HIS A 33 1.20 0.58 2.38
N GLU A 34 2.35 0.45 3.04
CA GLU A 34 2.40 -0.12 4.40
C GLU A 34 1.68 0.77 5.42
N VAL A 35 1.78 2.10 5.26
CA VAL A 35 1.05 3.04 6.14
C VAL A 35 -0.45 3.00 5.90
N ASP A 36 -0.91 2.80 4.66
CA ASP A 36 -2.34 2.59 4.37
C ASP A 36 -2.88 1.37 5.15
N HIS A 37 -2.12 0.28 5.22
CA HIS A 37 -2.50 -0.92 5.98
C HIS A 37 -2.65 -0.66 7.48
N LEU A 38 -1.81 0.18 8.07
CA LEU A 38 -1.96 0.59 9.47
C LEU A 38 -3.25 1.39 9.72
N ASN A 39 -3.79 2.04 8.70
CA ASN A 39 -5.05 2.78 8.76
C ASN A 39 -6.27 1.94 8.35
N GLY A 40 -6.10 0.62 8.22
CA GLY A 40 -7.17 -0.29 7.83
C GLY A 40 -7.60 -0.16 6.36
N VAL A 41 -6.81 0.50 5.52
CA VAL A 41 -7.07 0.58 4.08
C VAL A 41 -6.41 -0.62 3.40
N ILE A 42 -7.23 -1.48 2.79
CA ILE A 42 -6.76 -2.62 2.01
C ILE A 42 -6.88 -2.30 0.52
N PHE A 43 -6.06 -2.94 -0.30
CA PHE A 43 -5.97 -2.69 -1.74
C PHE A 43 -7.32 -2.81 -2.46
N THR A 44 -8.21 -3.69 -1.98
CA THR A 44 -9.56 -3.92 -2.50
C THR A 44 -10.52 -2.76 -2.30
N ASP A 45 -10.26 -1.85 -1.34
CA ASP A 45 -11.10 -0.68 -1.09
C ASP A 45 -10.83 0.47 -2.07
N ARG A 46 -9.80 0.34 -2.92
CA ARG A 46 -9.34 1.39 -3.85
C ARG A 46 -9.21 0.90 -5.29
N THR A 47 -9.89 -0.19 -5.64
CA THR A 47 -9.90 -0.72 -7.01
C THR A 47 -11.10 -0.13 -7.76
N ASP A 48 -10.85 0.73 -8.75
CA ASP A 48 -11.89 1.27 -9.63
C ASP A 48 -12.31 0.26 -10.72
N ASP A 49 -11.47 -0.74 -11.01
CA ASP A 49 -11.73 -1.80 -11.99
C ASP A 49 -11.89 -3.15 -11.28
N ILE A 50 -13.15 -3.52 -11.03
CA ILE A 50 -13.49 -4.89 -10.63
C ILE A 50 -13.51 -5.72 -11.91
N TRP A 51 -12.65 -6.73 -11.99
CA TRP A 51 -12.75 -7.72 -13.06
C TRP A 51 -14.02 -8.56 -12.85
N GLU A 52 -14.97 -8.42 -13.77
CA GLU A 52 -16.14 -9.30 -13.83
C GLU A 52 -15.80 -10.49 -14.75
N PRO A 53 -15.89 -11.75 -14.27
CA PRO A 53 -15.76 -12.90 -15.15
C PRO A 53 -16.88 -12.91 -16.19
N GLU A 54 -16.52 -12.95 -17.47
CA GLU A 54 -17.46 -13.30 -18.53
C GLU A 54 -17.73 -14.81 -18.50
N GLY A 55 -18.80 -15.22 -17.82
CA GLY A 55 -19.32 -16.59 -17.85
C GLY A 55 -19.32 -17.33 -16.52
N GLU A 56 -19.98 -18.49 -16.51
CA GLU A 56 -20.16 -19.34 -15.33
C GLU A 56 -18.82 -19.94 -14.88
N VAL A 57 -18.34 -19.53 -13.72
CA VAL A 57 -17.16 -20.14 -13.10
C VAL A 57 -17.60 -21.46 -12.47
N ILE A 58 -17.40 -22.57 -13.18
CA ILE A 58 -17.54 -23.90 -12.61
C ILE A 58 -16.33 -24.19 -11.72
N ASP A 59 -16.50 -24.00 -10.41
CA ASP A 59 -15.49 -24.37 -9.42
C ASP A 59 -15.49 -25.89 -9.25
N ASN A 60 -14.47 -26.56 -9.80
CA ASN A 60 -14.31 -28.01 -9.74
C ASN A 60 -13.30 -28.39 -8.64
N VAL A 61 -13.58 -28.01 -7.38
CA VAL A 61 -12.89 -28.54 -6.19
C VAL A 61 -13.55 -29.84 -5.74
#